data_AF-A0A9P5RS18-F1
#
_entry.id   AF-A0A9P5RS18-F1
#
_cell.length_a   1.000
_cell.length_b   1.000
_cell.length_c   1.000
_cell.angle_alpha   90.00
_cell.angle_beta   90.00
_cell.angle_gamma   90.00
#
_symmetry.space_group_name_H-M   'P 1'
#
loop_
_entity.id
_entity.type
_entity.pdbx_description
1 polymer ?
#
loop_
_entity_poly.entity_id
_entity_poly.type
_entity_poly.pdbx_seq_one_letter_code
_entity_poly.pdbx_strand_id
1 'polypeptide(L)'
;MPCSVTATETLVSDRGKSIRLDEVDIDRDPLMVPPCGHALTMSTLDEMVDLGRYYQEQKDESSGSVLYVGLRELHGSPSDNVVCVECSRPIGAPFFRYGRLNKHSQLFHHMQGFRKTQMSGNKQRHENASRCLSQAKNTLLQAVTKTKAPPCLVSTRSIDKRVTVQDGVLIGDLGEIAPLYHIPWRHQSVWKDAIKPAMDALTYFGQSLVEQSPIKDLTTLLVQKSSSLGQGSQWARRRNTPTVSSQNRSFSPTDEELSQVIRTLGLEGAVRMDEDVKLCNIRSSSLVLSSILDLAVEAMKAAGVVDSGWYWFVGDLIDCCQLYNSQHKKMALDCGQVSTASIAGEMVLEGYYQKVRWMFEKPLGGMGSSKEFGQALQNLEQAFRAEVSEQKDDELGPEHERMIVRLREGMTAMLQKQMQQHEE
;
A
#
# COMPACT_ATOMS: atom_id res chain seq x y z
N MET A 1 -40.01 13.96 4.80
CA MET A 1 -41.37 13.56 5.24
C MET A 1 -41.39 13.50 6.76
N PRO A 2 -42.28 14.25 7.42
CA PRO A 2 -42.50 14.09 8.86
C PRO A 2 -43.23 12.76 9.10
N CYS A 3 -42.71 11.91 9.99
CA CYS A 3 -43.47 10.74 10.44
C CYS A 3 -44.72 11.25 11.16
N SER A 4 -45.88 10.71 10.81
CA SER A 4 -47.16 11.03 11.42
C SER A 4 -47.14 10.68 12.91
N VAL A 5 -47.34 11.70 13.76
CA VAL A 5 -47.18 11.66 15.23
C VAL A 5 -48.37 10.98 15.94
N THR A 6 -49.34 10.38 15.24
CA THR A 6 -50.66 10.10 15.83
C THR A 6 -50.93 8.65 16.25
N ALA A 7 -49.93 7.76 16.30
CA ALA A 7 -50.11 6.40 16.82
C ALA A 7 -48.92 5.80 17.59
N THR A 8 -47.82 6.53 17.73
CA THR A 8 -46.55 6.02 18.30
C THR A 8 -46.36 6.30 19.79
N GLU A 9 -47.25 7.04 20.46
CA GLU A 9 -47.08 7.40 21.88
C GLU A 9 -47.25 6.22 22.85
N THR A 10 -47.75 5.07 22.40
CA THR A 10 -48.02 3.91 23.27
C THR A 10 -47.28 2.63 22.89
N LEU A 11 -46.44 2.66 21.86
CA LEU A 11 -45.74 1.47 21.34
C LEU A 11 -44.23 1.67 21.38
N VAL A 12 -43.54 0.71 21.99
CA VAL A 12 -42.08 0.58 22.02
C VAL A 12 -41.70 -0.54 21.07
N SER A 13 -40.67 -0.34 20.24
CA SER A 13 -40.11 -1.43 19.44
C SER A 13 -39.05 -2.17 20.24
N ASP A 14 -39.30 -3.43 20.53
CA ASP A 14 -38.40 -4.31 21.28
C ASP A 14 -38.21 -5.63 20.51
N ARG A 15 -36.97 -5.95 20.15
CA ARG A 15 -36.61 -7.16 19.37
C ARG A 15 -37.45 -7.40 18.10
N GLY A 16 -37.84 -6.32 17.40
CA GLY A 16 -38.66 -6.40 16.19
C GLY A 16 -40.14 -6.66 16.43
N LYS A 17 -40.62 -6.49 17.67
CA LYS A 17 -42.03 -6.52 18.04
C LYS A 17 -42.43 -5.16 18.61
N SER A 18 -43.61 -4.66 18.22
CA SER A 18 -44.22 -3.51 18.90
C SER A 18 -44.84 -4.01 20.21
N ILE A 19 -44.23 -3.63 21.32
CA ILE A 19 -44.69 -3.88 22.69
C ILE A 19 -45.40 -2.63 23.19
N ARG A 20 -46.42 -2.78 24.03
CA ARG A 20 -47.10 -1.60 24.59
C ARG A 20 -46.26 -0.98 25.71
N LEU A 21 -46.33 0.35 25.85
CA LEU A 21 -45.56 1.08 26.87
C LEU A 21 -45.86 0.61 28.31
N ASP A 22 -47.08 0.13 28.57
CA ASP A 22 -47.52 -0.41 29.86
C ASP A 22 -46.93 -1.79 30.20
N GLU A 23 -46.33 -2.47 29.22
CA GLU A 23 -45.70 -3.78 29.39
C GLU A 23 -44.18 -3.67 29.64
N VAL A 24 -43.62 -2.46 29.54
CA VAL A 24 -42.18 -2.20 29.74
C VAL A 24 -41.96 -1.53 31.09
N ASP A 25 -41.14 -2.17 31.92
CA ASP A 25 -40.65 -1.57 33.18
C ASP A 25 -39.52 -0.58 32.86
N ILE A 26 -39.87 0.70 32.74
CA ILE A 26 -38.95 1.79 32.36
C ILE A 26 -37.86 2.01 33.42
N ASP A 27 -38.15 1.73 34.69
CA ASP A 27 -37.17 1.86 35.77
C ASP A 27 -36.10 0.77 35.66
N ARG A 28 -36.47 -0.41 35.14
CA ARG A 28 -35.54 -1.53 34.93
C ARG A 28 -34.81 -1.48 33.59
N ASP A 29 -35.50 -1.10 32.51
CA ASP A 29 -34.93 -1.03 31.16
C ASP A 29 -35.34 0.30 30.47
N PRO A 30 -34.54 1.37 30.64
CA PRO A 30 -34.87 2.69 30.16
C PRO A 30 -35.10 2.76 28.66
N LEU A 31 -36.03 3.62 28.24
CA LEU A 31 -36.29 3.90 26.84
C LEU A 31 -35.27 4.89 26.27
N MET A 32 -34.72 4.55 25.10
CA MET A 32 -33.79 5.35 24.33
C MET A 32 -34.47 5.78 23.03
N VAL A 33 -34.52 7.09 22.78
CA VAL A 33 -35.14 7.66 21.57
C VAL A 33 -34.05 8.12 20.59
N PRO A 34 -33.71 7.32 19.58
CA PRO A 34 -32.79 7.72 18.51
C PRO A 34 -33.34 8.88 17.66
N PRO A 35 -32.50 9.51 16.80
CA PRO A 35 -32.91 10.65 15.97
C PRO A 35 -34.08 10.40 15.03
N CYS A 36 -34.44 9.13 14.77
CA CYS A 36 -35.60 8.78 13.96
C CYS A 36 -36.94 8.92 14.69
N GLY A 37 -36.93 9.03 16.03
CA GLY A 37 -38.11 9.25 16.87
C GLY A 37 -38.80 7.99 17.42
N HIS A 38 -38.39 6.78 17.01
CA HIS A 38 -38.98 5.53 17.50
C HIS A 38 -38.28 5.09 18.80
N ALA A 39 -39.03 4.90 19.88
CA ALA A 39 -38.50 4.49 21.16
C ALA A 39 -38.06 3.01 21.12
N LEU A 40 -36.85 2.76 21.62
CA LEU A 40 -36.28 1.42 21.78
C LEU A 40 -35.91 1.22 23.25
N THR A 41 -36.06 0.01 23.77
CA THR A 41 -35.48 -0.33 25.08
C THR A 41 -33.95 -0.30 24.99
N MET A 42 -33.29 -0.02 26.11
CA MET A 42 -31.83 -0.01 26.16
C MET A 42 -31.25 -1.39 25.87
N SER A 43 -31.90 -2.46 26.33
CA SER A 43 -31.51 -3.85 26.02
C SER A 43 -31.59 -4.18 24.52
N THR A 44 -32.69 -3.81 23.84
CA THR A 44 -32.81 -3.99 22.38
C THR A 44 -31.74 -3.19 21.65
N LEU A 45 -31.50 -1.94 22.06
CA LEU A 45 -30.49 -1.12 21.41
C LEU A 45 -29.08 -1.69 21.60
N ASP A 46 -28.75 -2.19 22.80
CA ASP A 46 -27.48 -2.85 23.09
C ASP A 46 -27.26 -4.11 22.25
N GLU A 47 -28.31 -4.93 22.05
CA GLU A 47 -28.26 -6.10 21.16
C GLU A 47 -28.10 -5.70 19.69
N MET A 48 -28.85 -4.70 19.22
CA MET A 48 -28.79 -4.23 17.84
C MET A 48 -27.42 -3.66 17.47
N VAL A 49 -26.74 -2.99 18.41
CA VAL A 49 -25.40 -2.44 18.21
C VAL A 49 -24.29 -3.44 18.57
N ASP A 50 -24.65 -4.65 19.00
CA ASP A 50 -23.75 -5.70 19.47
C ASP A 50 -22.73 -5.17 20.50
N LEU A 51 -23.27 -4.58 21.56
CA LEU A 51 -22.48 -3.87 22.58
C LEU A 51 -21.41 -4.77 23.22
N GLY A 52 -21.69 -6.06 23.32
CA GLY A 52 -20.79 -7.10 23.82
C GLY A 52 -19.50 -7.28 23.02
N ARG A 53 -19.41 -6.77 21.79
CA ARG A 53 -18.13 -6.69 21.04
C ARG A 53 -17.17 -5.66 21.60
N TYR A 54 -17.69 -4.60 22.23
CA TYR A 54 -16.91 -3.43 22.62
C TYR A 54 -16.60 -3.41 24.12
N TYR A 55 -17.41 -4.09 24.92
CA TYR A 55 -17.33 -4.09 26.38
C TYR A 55 -17.28 -5.52 26.93
N GLN A 56 -16.63 -5.68 28.08
CA GLN A 56 -16.58 -6.96 28.77
C GLN A 56 -17.84 -7.14 29.60
N GLU A 57 -18.50 -8.27 29.42
CA GLU A 57 -19.75 -8.62 30.09
C GLU A 57 -19.48 -9.60 31.24
N GLN A 58 -20.15 -9.36 32.36
CA GLN A 58 -20.30 -10.29 33.45
C GLN A 58 -21.79 -10.57 33.61
N LYS A 59 -22.18 -11.84 33.56
CA LYS A 59 -23.56 -12.26 33.83
C LYS A 59 -23.71 -12.46 35.32
N ASP A 60 -24.69 -11.79 35.91
CA ASP A 60 -25.09 -12.07 37.28
C ASP A 60 -25.99 -13.32 37.29
N GLU A 61 -25.49 -14.40 37.86
CA GLU A 61 -26.17 -15.71 37.93
C GLU A 61 -27.50 -15.64 38.68
N SER A 62 -27.68 -14.66 39.56
CA SER A 62 -28.87 -14.53 40.41
C SER A 62 -30.03 -13.77 39.74
N SER A 63 -29.72 -12.77 38.92
CA SER A 63 -30.72 -11.93 38.25
C SER A 63 -30.86 -12.20 36.75
N GLY A 64 -29.91 -12.93 36.15
CA GLY A 64 -29.82 -13.13 34.70
C GLY A 64 -29.44 -11.84 33.94
N SER A 65 -29.10 -10.76 34.64
CA SER A 65 -28.74 -9.48 34.03
C SER A 65 -27.28 -9.46 33.56
N VAL A 66 -27.03 -8.67 32.52
CA VAL A 66 -25.69 -8.45 31.95
C VAL A 66 -25.12 -7.15 32.51
N LEU A 67 -23.99 -7.25 33.20
CA LEU A 67 -23.22 -6.13 33.72
C LEU A 67 -21.97 -5.90 32.86
N TYR A 68 -21.79 -4.70 32.35
CA TYR A 68 -20.60 -4.33 31.60
C TYR A 68 -19.51 -3.84 32.56
N VAL A 69 -18.47 -4.66 32.76
CA VAL A 69 -17.46 -4.48 33.80
C VAL A 69 -16.11 -3.97 33.29
N GLY A 70 -15.92 -3.97 31.98
CA GLY A 70 -14.64 -3.63 31.38
C GLY A 70 -14.71 -3.33 29.89
N LEU A 71 -13.55 -3.16 29.30
CA LEU A 71 -13.37 -2.88 27.88
C LEU A 71 -12.83 -4.13 27.20
N ARG A 72 -13.39 -4.52 26.05
CA ARG A 72 -12.80 -5.57 25.21
C ARG A 72 -11.79 -4.99 24.23
N GLU A 73 -10.76 -5.78 23.92
CA GLU A 73 -9.94 -5.53 22.74
C GLU A 73 -10.82 -5.53 21.49
N LEU A 74 -10.55 -4.60 20.59
CA LEU A 74 -11.35 -4.44 19.38
C LEU A 74 -10.65 -5.17 18.25
N HIS A 75 -11.37 -6.05 17.56
CA HIS A 75 -10.87 -6.76 16.39
C HIS A 75 -11.83 -6.59 15.21
N GLY A 76 -11.28 -6.40 14.02
CA GLY A 76 -12.05 -6.38 12.77
C GLY A 76 -12.76 -5.06 12.45
N SER A 77 -13.67 -5.11 11.48
CA SER A 77 -14.46 -3.96 11.04
C SER A 77 -15.53 -3.59 12.08
N PRO A 78 -15.90 -2.30 12.19
CA PRO A 78 -17.06 -1.91 12.99
C PRO A 78 -18.29 -2.66 12.48
N SER A 79 -19.26 -2.87 13.37
CA SER A 79 -20.58 -3.35 12.99
C SER A 79 -21.16 -2.45 11.90
N ASP A 80 -21.89 -3.05 10.95
CA ASP A 80 -22.60 -2.31 9.92
C ASP A 80 -23.51 -1.24 10.51
N ASN A 81 -23.86 -0.24 9.70
CA ASN A 81 -24.75 0.84 10.10
C ASN A 81 -26.02 0.26 10.74
N VAL A 82 -26.13 0.38 12.06
CA VAL A 82 -27.28 -0.08 12.80
C VAL A 82 -28.45 0.81 12.41
N VAL A 83 -29.52 0.20 11.92
CA VAL A 83 -30.72 0.91 11.47
C VAL A 83 -31.89 0.62 12.39
N CYS A 84 -32.76 1.60 12.57
CA CYS A 84 -34.00 1.43 13.31
C CYS A 84 -34.88 0.38 12.61
N VAL A 85 -35.38 -0.60 13.37
CA VAL A 85 -36.20 -1.69 12.84
C VAL A 85 -37.52 -1.21 12.21
N GLU A 86 -38.08 -0.10 12.68
CA GLU A 86 -39.37 0.41 12.18
C GLU A 86 -39.25 1.21 10.89
N CYS A 87 -38.19 2.02 10.76
CA CYS A 87 -38.08 2.98 9.66
C CYS A 87 -36.80 2.86 8.83
N SER A 88 -35.93 1.90 9.14
CA SER A 88 -34.65 1.66 8.48
C SER A 88 -33.70 2.86 8.45
N ARG A 89 -33.99 3.93 9.22
CA ARG A 89 -33.06 5.07 9.34
C ARG A 89 -31.87 4.67 10.22
N PRO A 90 -30.64 5.12 9.90
CA PRO A 90 -29.49 4.89 10.74
C PRO A 90 -29.76 5.37 12.17
N ILE A 91 -29.44 4.53 13.14
CA ILE A 91 -29.38 4.93 14.54
C ILE A 91 -28.07 5.71 14.72
N GLY A 92 -28.08 6.95 14.23
CA GLY A 92 -26.98 7.89 14.48
C GLY A 92 -26.89 8.13 15.98
N ALA A 93 -25.72 7.90 16.57
CA ALA A 93 -25.57 7.82 18.03
C ALA A 93 -25.09 9.15 18.64
N PRO A 94 -25.94 9.88 19.36
CA PRO A 94 -25.51 10.89 20.33
C PRO A 94 -25.40 10.34 21.76
N PHE A 95 -25.49 9.01 21.95
CA PHE A 95 -25.49 8.42 23.29
C PHE A 95 -24.07 8.16 23.80
N PHE A 96 -23.74 8.72 24.97
CA PHE A 96 -22.43 8.54 25.61
C PHE A 96 -22.09 7.05 25.88
N ARG A 97 -23.11 6.22 26.16
CA ARG A 97 -22.97 4.75 26.35
C ARG A 97 -22.27 4.08 25.17
N TYR A 98 -22.55 4.54 23.94
CA TYR A 98 -21.99 4.00 22.70
C TYR A 98 -20.72 4.76 22.23
N GLY A 99 -20.10 5.57 23.09
CA GLY A 99 -18.95 6.40 22.72
C GLY A 99 -17.77 5.62 22.14
N ARG A 100 -17.46 4.42 22.64
CA ARG A 100 -16.39 3.56 22.11
C ARG A 100 -16.71 3.04 20.72
N LEU A 101 -17.92 2.53 20.50
CA LEU A 101 -18.42 2.12 19.18
C LEU A 101 -18.33 3.27 18.17
N ASN A 102 -18.85 4.45 18.54
CA ASN A 102 -18.83 5.62 17.69
C ASN A 102 -17.40 6.04 17.33
N LYS A 103 -16.50 6.04 18.31
CA LYS A 103 -15.09 6.37 18.09
C LYS A 103 -14.41 5.35 17.19
N HIS A 104 -14.67 4.05 17.38
CA HIS A 104 -14.15 2.99 16.52
C HIS A 104 -14.63 3.16 15.07
N SER A 105 -15.94 3.37 14.86
CA SER A 105 -16.52 3.64 13.54
C SER A 105 -15.92 4.90 12.88
N GLN A 106 -15.80 6.01 13.61
CA GLN A 106 -15.20 7.25 13.11
C GLN A 106 -13.74 7.05 12.67
N LEU A 107 -12.93 6.38 13.50
CA LEU A 107 -11.54 6.07 13.18
C LEU A 107 -11.44 5.18 11.94
N PHE A 108 -12.25 4.13 11.87
CA PHE A 108 -12.31 3.22 10.74
C PHE A 108 -12.68 3.96 9.43
N HIS A 109 -13.72 4.80 9.45
CA HIS A 109 -14.11 5.58 8.27
C HIS A 109 -13.06 6.60 7.87
N HIS A 110 -12.42 7.28 8.83
CA HIS A 110 -11.33 8.22 8.55
C HIS A 110 -10.15 7.51 7.87
N MET A 111 -9.77 6.34 8.38
CA MET A 111 -8.71 5.53 7.81
C MET A 111 -9.06 5.00 6.42
N GLN A 112 -10.30 4.52 6.20
CA GLN A 112 -10.75 4.14 4.86
C GLN A 112 -10.72 5.31 3.88
N GLY A 113 -11.12 6.51 4.33
CA GLY A 113 -11.05 7.74 3.54
C GLY A 113 -9.61 8.07 3.16
N PHE A 114 -8.69 8.00 4.11
CA PHE A 114 -7.26 8.20 3.88
C PHE A 114 -6.72 7.18 2.85
N ARG A 115 -7.00 5.89 3.04
CA ARG A 115 -6.63 4.82 2.10
C ARG A 115 -7.12 5.10 0.69
N LYS A 116 -8.41 5.42 0.52
CA LYS A 116 -9.00 5.71 -0.79
C LYS A 116 -8.33 6.90 -1.47
N THR A 117 -8.07 7.98 -0.72
CA THR A 117 -7.38 9.19 -1.23
C THR A 117 -5.95 8.89 -1.64
N GLN A 118 -5.22 8.09 -0.86
CA GLN A 118 -3.85 7.74 -1.19
C GLN A 118 -3.76 6.82 -2.41
N MET A 119 -4.61 5.78 -2.47
CA MET A 119 -4.67 4.86 -3.61
C MET A 119 -5.04 5.59 -4.91
N SER A 120 -6.02 6.51 -4.86
CA SER A 120 -6.41 7.30 -6.03
C SER A 120 -5.31 8.30 -6.44
N GLY A 121 -4.65 8.93 -5.47
CA GLY A 121 -3.50 9.80 -5.70
C GLY A 121 -2.33 9.06 -6.34
N ASN A 122 -2.02 7.85 -5.89
CA ASN A 122 -0.96 7.02 -6.46
C ASN A 122 -1.25 6.62 -7.91
N LYS A 123 -2.48 6.17 -8.17
CA LYS A 123 -2.95 5.84 -9.52
C LYS A 123 -2.81 7.06 -10.45
N GLN A 124 -3.29 8.23 -10.03
CA GLN A 124 -3.21 9.45 -10.82
C GLN A 124 -1.75 9.86 -11.11
N ARG A 125 -0.84 9.75 -10.13
CA ARG A 125 0.58 10.05 -10.32
C ARG A 125 1.25 9.10 -11.30
N HIS A 126 0.99 7.80 -11.17
CA HIS A 126 1.46 6.80 -12.12
C HIS A 126 0.96 7.08 -13.55
N GLU A 127 -0.35 7.33 -13.72
CA GLU A 127 -0.92 7.64 -15.03
C GLU A 127 -0.35 8.93 -15.62
N ASN A 128 -0.09 9.95 -14.79
CA ASN A 128 0.56 11.17 -15.22
C ASN A 128 2.01 10.92 -15.66
N ALA A 129 2.79 10.17 -14.88
CA ALA A 129 4.16 9.80 -15.23
C ALA A 129 4.21 9.04 -16.56
N SER A 130 3.37 8.01 -16.72
CA SER A 130 3.28 7.21 -17.94
C SER A 130 2.90 8.06 -19.17
N ARG A 131 1.94 8.98 -19.01
CA ARG A 131 1.55 9.93 -20.07
C ARG A 131 2.70 10.86 -20.45
N CYS A 132 3.40 11.43 -19.47
CA CYS A 132 4.53 12.31 -19.71
C CYS A 132 5.68 11.59 -20.42
N LEU A 133 6.02 10.36 -20.00
CA LEU A 133 7.03 9.53 -20.66
C LEU A 133 6.65 9.24 -22.13
N SER A 134 5.39 8.92 -22.37
CA SER A 134 4.85 8.68 -23.71
C SER A 134 4.93 9.91 -24.61
N GLN A 135 4.69 11.11 -24.06
CA GLN A 135 4.83 12.37 -24.79
C GLN A 135 6.30 12.71 -25.05
N ALA A 136 7.17 12.49 -24.08
CA ALA A 136 8.59 12.81 -24.16
C ALA A 136 9.37 11.86 -25.08
N LYS A 137 8.85 10.65 -25.31
CA LYS A 137 9.42 9.63 -26.19
C LYS A 137 9.88 10.17 -27.54
N ASN A 138 8.99 10.83 -28.29
CA ASN A 138 9.34 11.32 -29.63
C ASN A 138 10.48 12.34 -29.59
N THR A 139 10.49 13.22 -28.59
CA THR A 139 11.54 14.22 -28.38
C THR A 139 12.87 13.56 -28.05
N LEU A 140 12.88 12.57 -27.17
CA LEU A 140 14.06 11.79 -26.82
C LEU A 140 14.60 11.04 -28.03
N LEU A 141 13.76 10.32 -28.77
CA LEU A 141 14.18 9.56 -29.96
C LEU A 141 14.73 10.49 -31.05
N GLN A 142 14.14 11.66 -31.25
CA GLN A 142 14.69 12.67 -32.15
C GLN A 142 16.05 13.20 -31.70
N ALA A 143 16.23 13.42 -30.38
CA ALA A 143 17.53 13.85 -29.86
C ALA A 143 18.58 12.75 -30.07
N VAL A 144 18.26 11.51 -29.70
CA VAL A 144 19.16 10.36 -29.80
C VAL A 144 19.57 10.07 -31.25
N THR A 145 18.64 10.12 -32.20
CA THR A 145 18.92 9.84 -33.62
C THR A 145 19.73 10.94 -34.30
N LYS A 146 19.58 12.22 -33.88
CA LYS A 146 20.32 13.35 -34.46
C LYS A 146 21.78 13.40 -34.04
N THR A 147 22.10 12.96 -32.83
CA THR A 147 23.47 12.92 -32.32
C THR A 147 24.07 11.54 -32.58
N LYS A 148 24.81 11.38 -33.69
CA LYS A 148 25.72 10.25 -33.86
C LYS A 148 26.77 10.32 -32.75
N ALA A 149 26.61 9.48 -31.73
CA ALA A 149 27.60 9.36 -30.67
C ALA A 149 28.87 8.71 -31.25
N PRO A 150 30.07 9.19 -30.90
CA PRO A 150 31.29 8.44 -31.17
C PRO A 150 31.22 7.09 -30.43
N PRO A 151 31.71 5.99 -31.03
CA PRO A 151 31.74 4.68 -30.37
C PRO A 151 32.53 4.79 -29.07
N CYS A 152 31.90 4.42 -27.96
CA CYS A 152 32.53 4.49 -26.65
C CYS A 152 33.07 3.12 -26.26
N LEU A 153 34.38 3.00 -26.10
CA LEU A 153 35.03 1.86 -25.48
C LEU A 153 34.78 1.92 -23.97
N VAL A 154 33.58 1.53 -23.54
CA VAL A 154 33.24 1.47 -22.12
C VAL A 154 34.03 0.32 -21.49
N SER A 155 35.10 0.65 -20.80
CA SER A 155 35.82 -0.27 -19.92
C SER A 155 35.08 -0.36 -18.58
N THR A 156 34.27 -1.41 -18.44
CA THR A 156 33.93 -2.08 -17.17
C THR A 156 33.66 -1.20 -15.95
N ARG A 157 32.40 -0.80 -15.73
CA ARG A 157 31.88 -0.53 -14.36
C ARG A 157 30.42 -0.95 -14.22
N SER A 158 30.14 -1.79 -13.23
CA SER A 158 28.80 -2.12 -12.76
C SER A 158 28.29 -1.00 -11.84
N ILE A 159 26.97 -0.79 -11.80
CA ILE A 159 26.31 0.12 -10.88
C ILE A 159 26.27 -0.38 -9.42
N ASP A 160 27.00 -1.43 -9.05
CA ASP A 160 26.95 -2.08 -7.73
C ASP A 160 27.11 -1.16 -6.50
N LYS A 161 27.52 0.10 -6.67
CA LYS A 161 27.74 1.04 -5.57
C LYS A 161 26.81 2.24 -5.50
N ARG A 162 25.89 2.47 -6.44
CA ARG A 162 25.12 3.75 -6.48
C ARG A 162 23.61 3.64 -6.59
N VAL A 163 23.06 2.52 -7.02
CA VAL A 163 21.62 2.23 -6.90
C VAL A 163 21.47 1.14 -5.85
N THR A 164 21.72 1.50 -4.60
CA THR A 164 21.45 0.61 -3.47
C THR A 164 20.02 0.84 -3.03
N VAL A 165 19.20 -0.20 -3.08
CA VAL A 165 17.93 -0.18 -2.35
C VAL A 165 18.27 -0.38 -0.87
N GLN A 166 18.41 0.71 -0.13
CA GLN A 166 18.30 0.67 1.33
C GLN A 166 16.82 0.87 1.68
N ASP A 167 16.26 -0.05 2.46
CA ASP A 167 14.92 0.06 3.05
C ASP A 167 13.78 0.33 2.05
N GLY A 168 13.87 -0.22 0.82
CA GLY A 168 12.83 -0.11 -0.21
C GLY A 168 12.81 1.21 -0.99
N VAL A 169 13.80 2.10 -0.76
CA VAL A 169 13.91 3.38 -1.45
C VAL A 169 14.98 3.31 -2.55
N LEU A 170 14.65 3.86 -3.72
CA LEU A 170 15.54 3.95 -4.86
C LEU A 170 16.52 5.09 -4.59
N ILE A 171 17.69 4.75 -4.07
CA ILE A 171 18.74 5.74 -3.85
C ILE A 171 19.52 5.85 -5.15
N GLY A 172 19.18 6.81 -6.00
CA GLY A 172 19.91 7.10 -7.24
C GLY A 172 19.20 8.10 -8.15
N ASP A 173 19.91 9.11 -8.63
CA ASP A 173 19.39 10.04 -9.63
C ASP A 173 19.46 9.37 -11.02
N LEU A 174 18.35 8.75 -11.45
CA LEU A 174 18.23 8.19 -12.80
C LEU A 174 18.40 9.25 -13.90
N GLY A 175 18.43 10.54 -13.56
CA GLY A 175 18.70 11.65 -14.48
C GLY A 175 20.18 11.89 -14.76
N GLU A 176 21.12 11.36 -13.97
CA GLU A 176 22.57 11.61 -14.10
C GLU A 176 23.33 10.45 -14.75
N ILE A 177 23.01 10.17 -16.03
CA ILE A 177 23.50 9.00 -16.77
C ILE A 177 24.77 9.24 -17.60
N ALA A 178 25.05 10.47 -18.03
CA ALA A 178 26.20 10.83 -18.87
C ALA A 178 27.56 10.50 -18.22
N PRO A 179 27.84 10.91 -16.96
CA PRO A 179 29.14 10.63 -16.36
C PRO A 179 29.33 9.14 -16.02
N LEU A 180 28.24 8.38 -15.87
CA LEU A 180 28.27 6.98 -15.48
C LEU A 180 28.42 6.05 -16.68
N TYR A 181 27.69 6.34 -17.76
CA TYR A 181 27.57 5.45 -18.91
C TYR A 181 28.20 6.01 -20.18
N HIS A 182 28.84 7.17 -20.11
CA HIS A 182 29.36 7.88 -21.28
C HIS A 182 28.28 8.21 -22.33
N ILE A 183 27.05 8.43 -21.87
CA ILE A 183 25.96 8.91 -22.70
C ILE A 183 26.20 10.41 -23.00
N PRO A 184 26.04 10.89 -24.26
CA PRO A 184 26.22 12.31 -24.56
C PRO A 184 25.39 13.21 -23.65
N TRP A 185 25.98 14.30 -23.14
CA TRP A 185 25.29 15.26 -22.26
C TRP A 185 23.97 15.79 -22.84
N ARG A 186 23.89 15.93 -24.16
CA ARG A 186 22.64 16.31 -24.86
C ARG A 186 21.53 15.27 -24.69
N HIS A 187 21.88 13.98 -24.75
CA HIS A 187 20.93 12.90 -24.48
C HIS A 187 20.50 12.93 -23.01
N GLN A 188 21.44 13.10 -22.07
CA GLN A 188 21.11 13.21 -20.64
C GLN A 188 20.14 14.36 -20.36
N SER A 189 20.38 15.55 -20.93
CA SER A 189 19.50 16.70 -20.69
C SER A 189 18.05 16.39 -21.09
N VAL A 190 17.86 15.83 -22.30
CA VAL A 190 16.52 15.47 -22.80
C VAL A 190 15.93 14.31 -22.00
N TRP A 191 16.76 13.34 -21.61
CA TRP A 191 16.35 12.22 -20.74
C TRP A 191 15.86 12.71 -19.38
N LYS A 192 16.64 13.56 -18.70
CA LYS A 192 16.30 14.11 -17.38
C LYS A 192 14.98 14.87 -17.42
N ASP A 193 14.77 15.68 -18.45
CA ASP A 193 13.49 16.38 -18.66
C ASP A 193 12.34 15.39 -18.93
N ALA A 194 12.58 14.33 -19.71
CA ALA A 194 11.60 13.31 -20.04
C ALA A 194 11.14 12.50 -18.82
N ILE A 195 12.08 12.10 -17.96
CA ILE A 195 11.79 11.25 -16.80
C ILE A 195 11.44 12.02 -15.53
N LYS A 196 11.58 13.35 -15.52
CA LYS A 196 11.32 14.16 -14.32
C LYS A 196 9.96 13.86 -13.65
N PRO A 197 8.82 13.79 -14.37
CA PRO A 197 7.54 13.45 -13.73
C PRO A 197 7.51 12.05 -13.11
N ALA A 198 8.25 11.11 -13.69
CA ALA A 198 8.40 9.76 -13.16
C ALA A 198 9.30 9.74 -11.90
N MET A 199 10.38 10.52 -11.89
CA MET A 199 11.24 10.71 -10.71
C MET A 199 10.50 11.39 -9.57
N ASP A 200 9.67 12.40 -9.85
CA ASP A 200 8.84 13.06 -8.84
C ASP A 200 7.83 12.06 -8.24
N ALA A 201 7.25 11.17 -9.05
CA ALA A 201 6.37 10.11 -8.59
C ALA A 201 7.10 9.07 -7.73
N LEU A 202 8.27 8.60 -8.15
CA LEU A 202 9.11 7.66 -7.38
C LEU A 202 9.54 8.25 -6.04
N THR A 203 9.94 9.53 -6.03
CA THR A 203 10.30 10.25 -4.80
C THR A 203 9.12 10.32 -3.84
N TYR A 204 7.93 10.63 -4.35
CA TYR A 204 6.71 10.65 -3.55
C TYR A 204 6.38 9.27 -2.97
N PHE A 205 6.46 8.19 -3.77
CA PHE A 205 6.21 6.83 -3.28
C PHE A 205 7.24 6.42 -2.23
N GLY A 206 8.52 6.72 -2.44
CA GLY A 206 9.60 6.46 -1.49
C GLY A 206 9.43 7.23 -0.16
N GLN A 207 9.13 8.53 -0.21
CA GLN A 207 8.85 9.33 0.98
C GLN A 207 7.64 8.78 1.75
N SER A 208 6.60 8.35 1.04
CA SER A 208 5.41 7.76 1.65
C SER A 208 5.71 6.43 2.36
N LEU A 209 6.71 5.65 1.91
CA LEU A 209 7.17 4.45 2.61
C LEU A 209 7.86 4.74 3.96
N VAL A 210 8.58 5.86 4.05
CA VAL A 210 9.42 6.22 5.20
C VAL A 210 8.67 7.09 6.23
N GLU A 211 7.92 8.08 5.76
CA GLU A 211 7.45 9.20 6.59
C GLU A 211 5.96 9.14 6.94
N GLN A 212 5.11 8.46 6.15
CA GLN A 212 3.65 8.57 6.27
C GLN A 212 2.98 7.31 6.80
N SER A 213 3.30 6.93 8.05
CA SER A 213 2.47 5.94 8.72
C SER A 213 1.19 6.62 9.24
N PRO A 214 -0.01 6.26 8.75
CA PRO A 214 -1.26 6.81 9.26
C PRO A 214 -1.40 6.55 10.77
N ILE A 215 -0.75 5.50 11.28
CA ILE A 215 -0.66 5.19 12.71
C ILE A 215 0.12 6.25 13.46
N LYS A 216 1.24 6.77 12.93
CA LYS A 216 2.00 7.84 13.60
C LYS A 216 1.16 9.10 13.74
N ASP A 217 0.45 9.50 12.69
CA ASP A 217 -0.43 10.68 12.71
C ASP A 217 -1.63 10.48 13.64
N LEU A 218 -2.29 9.31 13.57
CA LEU A 218 -3.41 8.96 14.44
C LEU A 218 -2.99 8.88 15.91
N THR A 219 -1.87 8.23 16.18
CA THR A 219 -1.35 8.10 17.55
C THR A 219 -0.96 9.47 18.09
N THR A 220 -0.32 10.32 17.30
CA THR A 220 0.00 11.70 17.68
C THR A 220 -1.27 12.53 17.97
N LEU A 221 -2.29 12.43 17.12
CA LEU A 221 -3.59 13.09 17.32
C LEU A 221 -4.32 12.58 18.57
N LEU A 222 -4.26 11.28 18.82
CA LEU A 222 -4.90 10.63 19.97
C LEU A 222 -4.19 10.96 21.28
N VAL A 223 -2.85 10.98 21.28
CA VAL A 223 -2.01 11.39 22.42
C VAL A 223 -2.19 12.88 22.72
N GLN A 224 -2.27 13.75 21.71
CA GLN A 224 -2.57 15.17 21.91
C GLN A 224 -3.97 15.39 22.50
N LYS A 225 -4.98 14.62 22.07
CA LYS A 225 -6.36 14.73 22.59
C LYS A 225 -6.55 14.13 23.99
N SER A 226 -5.85 13.05 24.34
CA SER A 226 -5.90 12.51 25.71
C SER A 226 -5.24 13.46 26.71
N SER A 227 -4.18 14.15 26.30
CA SER A 227 -3.51 15.19 27.08
C SER A 227 -4.41 16.40 27.39
N SER A 228 -5.33 16.75 26.49
CA SER A 228 -6.28 17.87 26.70
C SER A 228 -7.52 17.47 27.52
N LEU A 229 -7.98 16.22 27.41
CA LEU A 229 -9.08 15.69 28.24
C LEU A 229 -8.68 15.50 29.71
N GLY A 230 -7.40 15.24 29.99
CA GLY A 230 -6.86 15.20 31.36
C GLY A 230 -6.84 16.55 32.10
N GLN A 231 -6.99 17.67 31.40
CA GLN A 231 -7.10 18.99 32.02
C GLN A 231 -8.54 19.40 32.35
N GLY A 232 -9.55 18.80 31.70
CA GLY A 232 -10.96 19.11 31.94
C GLY A 232 -11.49 18.62 33.30
N SER A 233 -10.91 17.57 33.87
CA SER A 233 -11.31 17.02 35.17
C SER A 233 -10.60 17.66 36.38
N GLN A 234 -9.60 18.51 36.16
CA GLN A 234 -8.90 19.21 37.25
C GLN A 234 -9.52 20.56 37.64
N TRP A 235 -10.50 21.08 36.89
CA TRP A 235 -11.18 22.33 37.24
C TRP A 235 -12.08 22.24 38.49
N ALA A 236 -12.33 21.03 39.02
CA ALA A 236 -13.16 20.84 40.22
C ALA A 236 -12.37 20.72 41.54
N ARG A 237 -11.04 20.61 41.54
CA ARG A 237 -10.23 20.57 42.78
C ARG A 237 -8.83 21.12 42.58
N ARG A 238 -8.65 22.41 42.91
CA ARG A 238 -7.54 22.94 43.73
C ARG A 238 -7.55 24.48 43.73
N ARG A 239 -8.03 25.06 44.83
CA ARG A 239 -7.46 26.32 45.34
C ARG A 239 -6.22 25.94 46.15
N ASN A 240 -5.12 26.64 45.86
CA ASN A 240 -3.88 26.75 46.64
C ASN A 240 -2.90 25.55 46.60
N THR A 241 -1.87 25.62 45.74
CA THR A 241 -0.46 25.27 46.03
C THR A 241 0.45 25.56 44.82
N PRO A 242 1.77 25.79 45.02
CA PRO A 242 2.58 26.68 44.19
C PRO A 242 3.22 26.03 42.96
N THR A 243 3.59 26.92 42.06
CA THR A 243 4.31 26.80 40.80
C THR A 243 5.42 25.74 40.82
N VAL A 244 5.17 24.60 40.19
CA VAL A 244 6.21 23.64 39.79
C VAL A 244 6.46 23.85 38.29
N SER A 245 7.70 24.14 37.94
CA SER A 245 8.18 24.35 36.58
C SER A 245 7.83 23.17 35.68
N SER A 246 7.10 23.43 34.60
CA SER A 246 6.81 22.46 33.55
C SER A 246 8.08 22.13 32.75
N GLN A 247 8.79 21.07 33.15
CA GLN A 247 9.70 20.40 32.23
C GLN A 247 8.86 19.64 31.20
N ASN A 248 8.79 20.17 29.98
CA ASN A 248 8.32 19.45 28.80
C ASN A 248 9.28 18.30 28.50
N ARG A 249 9.11 17.15 29.16
CA ARG A 249 9.66 15.89 28.67
C ARG A 249 8.83 15.45 27.48
N SER A 250 9.44 15.40 26.30
CA SER A 250 8.89 14.70 25.15
C SER A 250 8.79 13.21 25.51
N PHE A 251 7.61 12.76 25.90
CA PHE A 251 7.33 11.34 26.05
C PHE A 251 7.11 10.77 24.65
N SER A 252 8.11 10.05 24.14
CA SER A 252 7.90 9.09 23.06
C SER A 252 7.36 7.81 23.70
N PRO A 253 6.12 7.38 23.39
CA PRO A 253 5.60 6.12 23.90
C PRO A 253 6.51 4.96 23.47
N THR A 254 6.65 3.97 24.35
CA THR A 254 7.36 2.71 24.05
C THR A 254 6.56 1.88 23.04
N ASP A 255 7.23 0.98 22.30
CA ASP A 255 6.56 0.11 21.31
C ASP A 255 5.46 -0.76 21.97
N GLU A 256 5.67 -1.21 23.21
CA GLU A 256 4.68 -1.99 23.96
C GLU A 256 3.41 -1.17 24.29
N GLU A 257 3.59 0.10 24.66
CA GLU A 257 2.47 1.03 24.90
C GLU A 257 1.70 1.30 23.59
N LEU A 258 2.42 1.46 22.48
CA LEU A 258 1.85 1.61 21.14
C LEU A 258 1.05 0.37 20.72
N SER A 259 1.60 -0.83 20.88
CA SER A 259 0.92 -2.09 20.59
C SER A 259 -0.33 -2.27 21.46
N GLN A 260 -0.27 -1.91 22.75
CA GLN A 260 -1.43 -1.97 23.63
C GLN A 260 -2.52 -0.97 23.22
N VAL A 261 -2.15 0.24 22.79
CA VAL A 261 -3.10 1.23 22.26
C VAL A 261 -3.72 0.74 20.95
N ILE A 262 -2.95 0.13 20.06
CA ILE A 262 -3.42 -0.45 18.81
C ILE A 262 -4.47 -1.54 19.08
N ARG A 263 -4.18 -2.51 19.96
CA ARG A 263 -5.14 -3.57 20.37
C ARG A 263 -6.38 -3.00 21.04
N THR A 264 -6.19 -2.05 21.97
CA THR A 264 -7.30 -1.45 22.72
C THR A 264 -8.23 -0.62 21.83
N LEU A 265 -7.71 -0.01 20.76
CA LEU A 265 -8.49 0.82 19.84
C LEU A 265 -8.92 0.07 18.57
N GLY A 266 -8.53 -1.19 18.39
CA GLY A 266 -8.85 -1.99 17.19
C GLY A 266 -8.17 -1.48 15.94
N LEU A 267 -6.99 -0.88 16.11
CA LEU A 267 -6.20 -0.33 15.01
C LEU A 267 -5.32 -1.40 14.35
N GLU A 268 -5.56 -2.69 14.56
CA GLU A 268 -4.91 -3.78 13.82
C GLU A 268 -5.18 -3.63 12.31
N GLY A 269 -6.38 -3.17 11.95
CA GLY A 269 -6.70 -2.75 10.59
C GLY A 269 -5.85 -1.57 10.11
N ALA A 270 -5.36 -0.71 10.99
CA ALA A 270 -4.47 0.41 10.65
C ALA A 270 -3.06 -0.06 10.31
N VAL A 271 -2.56 -1.08 11.00
CA VAL A 271 -1.27 -1.71 10.70
C VAL A 271 -1.33 -2.37 9.32
N ARG A 272 -2.38 -3.16 9.08
CA ARG A 272 -2.64 -3.70 7.74
C ARG A 272 -2.84 -2.62 6.68
N MET A 273 -3.41 -1.47 7.03
CA MET A 273 -3.51 -0.35 6.09
C MET A 273 -2.14 0.26 5.77
N ASP A 274 -1.24 0.39 6.74
CA ASP A 274 0.13 0.84 6.49
C ASP A 274 0.85 -0.12 5.54
N GLU A 275 0.67 -1.43 5.73
CA GLU A 275 1.16 -2.47 4.83
C GLU A 275 0.52 -2.39 3.44
N ASP A 276 -0.81 -2.27 3.34
CA ASP A 276 -1.52 -2.11 2.06
C ASP A 276 -1.05 -0.87 1.29
N VAL A 277 -0.80 0.22 2.00
CA VAL A 277 -0.30 1.48 1.46
C VAL A 277 1.12 1.32 0.95
N LYS A 278 2.00 0.72 1.75
CA LYS A 278 3.37 0.44 1.35
C LYS A 278 3.41 -0.50 0.14
N LEU A 279 2.57 -1.53 0.13
CA LEU A 279 2.41 -2.44 -0.99
C LEU A 279 1.96 -1.70 -2.25
N CYS A 280 0.99 -0.78 -2.13
CA CYS A 280 0.59 0.07 -3.25
C CYS A 280 1.73 0.96 -3.74
N ASN A 281 2.51 1.57 -2.83
CA ASN A 281 3.63 2.44 -3.20
C ASN A 281 4.72 1.65 -3.94
N ILE A 282 5.07 0.44 -3.47
CA ILE A 282 6.02 -0.43 -4.15
C ILE A 282 5.49 -0.83 -5.53
N ARG A 283 4.21 -1.25 -5.62
CA ARG A 283 3.57 -1.56 -6.91
C ARG A 283 3.63 -0.38 -7.87
N SER A 284 3.27 0.81 -7.43
CA SER A 284 3.32 2.03 -8.25
C SER A 284 4.76 2.34 -8.68
N SER A 285 5.73 2.13 -7.82
CA SER A 285 7.16 2.31 -8.14
C SER A 285 7.62 1.34 -9.22
N SER A 286 7.28 0.05 -9.09
CA SER A 286 7.57 -0.98 -10.11
C SER A 286 7.00 -0.59 -11.49
N LEU A 287 5.75 -0.14 -11.54
CA LEU A 287 5.12 0.25 -12.82
C LEU A 287 5.75 1.50 -13.44
N VAL A 288 6.10 2.49 -12.62
CA VAL A 288 6.84 3.68 -13.10
C VAL A 288 8.22 3.28 -13.63
N LEU A 289 8.95 2.41 -12.93
CA LEU A 289 10.25 1.92 -13.37
C LEU A 289 10.16 1.14 -14.69
N SER A 290 9.16 0.27 -14.84
CA SER A 290 8.91 -0.41 -16.12
C SER A 290 8.68 0.60 -17.26
N SER A 291 7.93 1.68 -17.01
CA SER A 291 7.72 2.73 -18.01
C SER A 291 9.00 3.48 -18.37
N ILE A 292 9.88 3.72 -17.38
CA ILE A 292 11.21 4.31 -17.62
C ILE A 292 12.09 3.35 -18.42
N LEU A 293 12.04 2.05 -18.11
CA LEU A 293 12.78 1.00 -18.81
C LEU A 293 12.36 0.91 -20.27
N ASP A 294 11.07 0.93 -20.57
CA ASP A 294 10.56 0.93 -21.95
C ASP A 294 11.13 2.10 -22.75
N LEU A 295 11.11 3.30 -22.17
CA LEU A 295 11.68 4.49 -22.79
C LEU A 295 13.21 4.37 -23.00
N ALA A 296 13.93 3.83 -22.02
CA ALA A 296 15.37 3.61 -22.10
C ALA A 296 15.75 2.58 -23.18
N VAL A 297 14.97 1.49 -23.29
CA VAL A 297 15.15 0.46 -24.33
C VAL A 297 14.97 1.04 -25.73
N GLU A 298 14.00 1.94 -25.92
CA GLU A 298 13.82 2.61 -27.20
C GLU A 298 14.94 3.60 -27.51
N ALA A 299 15.41 4.36 -26.51
CA ALA A 299 16.57 5.22 -26.65
C ALA A 299 17.82 4.40 -27.01
N MET A 300 18.04 3.23 -26.39
CA MET A 300 19.12 2.31 -26.72
C MET A 300 19.04 1.84 -28.19
N LYS A 301 17.86 1.42 -28.65
CA LYS A 301 17.65 1.00 -30.04
C LYS A 301 17.91 2.14 -31.03
N ALA A 302 17.45 3.35 -30.72
CA ALA A 302 17.66 4.52 -31.55
C ALA A 302 19.13 4.99 -31.59
N ALA A 303 19.86 4.80 -30.49
CA ALA A 303 21.28 5.15 -30.40
C ALA A 303 22.19 4.16 -31.14
N GLY A 304 21.70 2.95 -31.41
CA GLY A 304 22.50 1.82 -31.84
C GLY A 304 23.00 1.00 -30.65
N VAL A 305 22.96 -0.31 -30.81
CA VAL A 305 23.25 -1.27 -29.72
C VAL A 305 24.75 -1.46 -29.50
N VAL A 306 25.52 -1.41 -30.59
CA VAL A 306 26.96 -1.64 -30.57
C VAL A 306 27.65 -0.35 -30.11
N ASP A 307 28.05 -0.33 -28.83
CA ASP A 307 28.91 0.69 -28.18
C ASP A 307 28.23 1.97 -27.67
N SER A 308 26.92 1.93 -27.45
CA SER A 308 26.22 3.00 -26.74
C SER A 308 26.24 2.80 -25.23
N GLY A 309 26.47 3.88 -24.48
CA GLY A 309 26.26 3.92 -23.03
C GLY A 309 24.84 3.52 -22.60
N TRP A 310 23.87 3.70 -23.50
CA TRP A 310 22.49 3.29 -23.31
C TRP A 310 22.34 1.78 -23.08
N TYR A 311 23.17 0.95 -23.72
CA TYR A 311 23.14 -0.50 -23.50
C TYR A 311 23.37 -0.86 -22.03
N TRP A 312 24.43 -0.30 -21.43
CA TRP A 312 24.78 -0.54 -20.04
C TRP A 312 23.73 0.03 -19.09
N PHE A 313 23.25 1.24 -19.36
CA PHE A 313 22.19 1.86 -18.57
C PHE A 313 20.90 1.02 -18.54
N VAL A 314 20.48 0.48 -19.70
CA VAL A 314 19.33 -0.42 -19.77
C VAL A 314 19.57 -1.70 -18.96
N GLY A 315 20.78 -2.28 -19.04
CA GLY A 315 21.14 -3.48 -18.30
C GLY A 315 20.97 -3.31 -16.78
N ASP A 316 21.48 -2.21 -16.23
CA ASP A 316 21.39 -1.89 -14.80
C ASP A 316 19.95 -1.52 -14.40
N LEU A 317 19.21 -0.85 -15.30
CA LEU A 317 17.81 -0.50 -15.06
C LEU A 317 16.90 -1.75 -15.04
N ILE A 318 17.19 -2.77 -15.85
CA ILE A 318 16.49 -4.08 -15.77
C ILE A 318 16.70 -4.71 -14.39
N ASP A 319 17.94 -4.73 -13.90
CA ASP A 319 18.24 -5.30 -12.57
C ASP A 319 17.53 -4.53 -11.45
N CYS A 320 17.49 -3.20 -11.57
CA CYS A 320 16.71 -2.35 -10.66
C CYS A 320 15.21 -2.70 -10.69
N CYS A 321 14.62 -2.87 -11.88
CA CYS A 321 13.21 -3.26 -12.01
C CYS A 321 12.95 -4.65 -11.40
N GLN A 322 13.83 -5.62 -11.63
CA GLN A 322 13.73 -6.97 -11.08
C GLN A 322 13.77 -6.97 -9.55
N LEU A 323 14.67 -6.19 -8.96
CA LEU A 323 14.77 -6.04 -7.52
C LEU A 323 13.46 -5.49 -6.92
N TYR A 324 12.89 -4.44 -7.53
CA TYR A 324 11.62 -3.87 -7.11
C TYR A 324 10.45 -4.84 -7.27
N ASN A 325 10.39 -5.58 -8.38
CA ASN A 325 9.34 -6.57 -8.61
C ASN A 325 9.43 -7.73 -7.61
N SER A 326 10.65 -8.14 -7.24
CA SER A 326 10.87 -9.17 -6.21
C SER A 326 10.44 -8.69 -4.82
N GLN A 327 10.73 -7.43 -4.48
CA GLN A 327 10.25 -6.80 -3.24
C GLN A 327 8.74 -6.65 -3.21
N HIS A 328 8.13 -6.27 -4.33
CA HIS A 328 6.68 -6.20 -4.49
C HIS A 328 6.04 -7.57 -4.24
N LYS A 329 6.58 -8.63 -4.85
CA LYS A 329 6.12 -10.01 -4.66
C LYS A 329 6.24 -10.44 -3.20
N LYS A 330 7.41 -10.26 -2.60
CA LYS A 330 7.66 -10.61 -1.20
C LYS A 330 6.68 -9.89 -0.27
N MET A 331 6.53 -8.58 -0.44
CA MET A 331 5.64 -7.79 0.39
C MET A 331 4.17 -8.19 0.22
N ALA A 332 3.75 -8.53 -1.00
CA ALA A 332 2.40 -9.03 -1.24
C ALA A 332 2.14 -10.36 -0.52
N LEU A 333 3.12 -11.27 -0.51
CA LEU A 333 3.06 -12.53 0.24
C LEU A 333 3.02 -12.29 1.75
N ASP A 334 3.86 -11.40 2.27
CA ASP A 334 3.88 -11.02 3.69
C ASP A 334 2.53 -10.43 4.13
N CYS A 335 1.84 -9.71 3.23
CA CYS A 335 0.48 -9.18 3.45
C CYS A 335 -0.64 -10.22 3.24
N GLY A 336 -0.32 -11.46 2.84
CA GLY A 336 -1.30 -12.50 2.50
C GLY A 336 -2.11 -12.21 1.22
N GLN A 337 -1.63 -11.32 0.34
CA GLN A 337 -2.30 -10.96 -0.91
C GLN A 337 -1.81 -11.80 -2.10
N VAL A 338 -2.21 -13.07 -2.15
CA VAL A 338 -1.76 -14.06 -3.17
C VAL A 338 -1.94 -13.56 -4.61
N SER A 339 -3.10 -12.96 -4.94
CA SER A 339 -3.33 -12.41 -6.28
C SER A 339 -2.37 -11.28 -6.63
N THR A 340 -2.06 -10.40 -5.68
CA THR A 340 -1.08 -9.32 -5.89
C THR A 340 0.34 -9.88 -6.03
N ALA A 341 0.69 -10.90 -5.24
CA ALA A 341 1.98 -11.58 -5.31
C ALA A 341 2.20 -12.27 -6.65
N SER A 342 1.16 -12.91 -7.17
CA SER A 342 1.15 -13.54 -8.49
C SER A 342 1.42 -12.53 -9.61
N ILE A 343 0.69 -11.41 -9.63
CA ILE A 343 0.94 -10.30 -10.58
C ILE A 343 2.37 -9.76 -10.42
N ALA A 344 2.88 -9.64 -9.20
CA ALA A 344 4.25 -9.19 -8.98
C ALA A 344 5.27 -10.20 -9.53
N GLY A 345 5.02 -11.51 -9.38
CA GLY A 345 5.87 -12.55 -9.94
C GLY A 345 5.83 -12.59 -11.48
N GLU A 346 4.69 -12.27 -12.10
CA GLU A 346 4.64 -12.02 -13.56
C GLU A 346 5.62 -10.92 -13.97
N MET A 347 5.67 -9.82 -13.21
CA MET A 347 6.60 -8.72 -13.46
C MET A 347 8.07 -9.12 -13.23
N VAL A 348 8.34 -10.07 -12.32
CA VAL A 348 9.68 -10.66 -12.14
C VAL A 348 10.07 -11.49 -13.36
N LEU A 349 9.17 -12.35 -13.85
CA LEU A 349 9.38 -13.17 -15.04
C LEU A 349 9.60 -12.31 -16.30
N GLU A 350 8.82 -11.25 -16.48
CA GLU A 350 9.02 -10.28 -17.56
C GLU A 350 10.41 -9.62 -17.45
N GLY A 351 10.86 -9.29 -16.24
CA GLY A 351 12.21 -8.77 -16.01
C GLY A 351 13.31 -9.72 -16.48
N TYR A 352 13.17 -11.03 -16.21
CA TYR A 352 14.11 -12.05 -16.72
C TYR A 352 14.09 -12.11 -18.25
N TYR A 353 12.90 -12.08 -18.85
CA TYR A 353 12.75 -12.08 -20.31
C TYR A 353 13.44 -10.85 -20.95
N GLN A 354 13.23 -9.66 -20.38
CA GLN A 354 13.90 -8.43 -20.83
C GLN A 354 15.42 -8.50 -20.66
N LYS A 355 15.90 -9.10 -19.56
CA LYS A 355 17.35 -9.30 -19.32
C LYS A 355 17.97 -10.21 -20.38
N VAL A 356 17.33 -11.33 -20.71
CA VAL A 356 17.78 -12.24 -21.78
C VAL A 356 17.81 -11.52 -23.13
N ARG A 357 16.72 -10.82 -23.45
CA ARG A 357 16.64 -10.03 -24.69
C ARG A 357 17.77 -9.01 -24.76
N TRP A 358 18.01 -8.27 -23.68
CA TRP A 358 19.10 -7.29 -23.59
C TRP A 358 20.49 -7.93 -23.75
N MET A 359 20.74 -9.09 -23.11
CA MET A 359 22.00 -9.83 -23.25
C MET A 359 22.29 -10.17 -24.72
N PHE A 360 21.26 -10.50 -25.50
CA PHE A 360 21.40 -10.88 -26.90
C PHE A 360 21.46 -9.72 -27.90
N GLU A 361 21.13 -8.51 -27.48
CA GLU A 361 21.25 -7.33 -28.35
C GLU A 361 22.75 -6.99 -28.61
N LYS A 362 23.68 -7.33 -27.68
CA LYS A 362 25.13 -7.13 -27.87
C LYS A 362 25.97 -8.39 -27.51
N PRO A 363 26.09 -9.38 -28.40
CA PRO A 363 26.88 -10.58 -28.10
C PRO A 363 28.39 -10.27 -28.02
N LEU A 364 29.02 -10.74 -26.94
CA LEU A 364 30.48 -10.91 -26.72
C LEU A 364 31.36 -9.67 -26.53
N GLY A 365 30.99 -8.48 -27.03
CA GLY A 365 31.85 -7.29 -26.94
C GLY A 365 31.96 -6.64 -25.55
N GLY A 366 31.08 -7.01 -24.60
CA GLY A 366 31.01 -6.38 -23.27
C GLY A 366 30.95 -7.32 -22.08
N MET A 367 30.46 -8.56 -22.24
CA MET A 367 30.22 -9.50 -21.15
C MET A 367 31.38 -10.47 -20.84
N GLY A 368 32.59 -10.11 -21.29
CA GLY A 368 33.77 -10.97 -21.11
C GLY A 368 33.80 -12.15 -22.07
N SER A 369 34.41 -13.25 -21.65
CA SER A 369 34.57 -14.46 -22.47
C SER A 369 33.23 -15.14 -22.79
N SER A 370 33.16 -15.89 -23.89
CA SER A 370 31.99 -16.74 -24.23
C SER A 370 31.58 -17.66 -23.06
N LYS A 371 32.54 -18.10 -22.25
CA LYS A 371 32.30 -18.88 -21.04
C LYS A 371 31.53 -18.11 -19.96
N GLU A 372 31.89 -16.85 -19.71
CA GLU A 372 31.22 -16.00 -18.72
C GLU A 372 29.79 -15.66 -19.16
N PHE A 373 29.60 -15.39 -20.46
CA PHE A 373 28.28 -15.22 -21.06
C PHE A 373 27.41 -16.47 -20.90
N GLY A 374 27.95 -17.65 -21.22
CA GLY A 374 27.25 -18.93 -21.05
C GLY A 374 26.85 -19.20 -19.60
N GLN A 375 27.74 -18.91 -18.64
CA GLN A 375 27.43 -19.06 -17.21
C GLN A 375 26.34 -18.08 -16.76
N ALA A 376 26.38 -16.83 -17.22
CA ALA A 376 25.36 -15.84 -16.89
C ALA A 376 23.96 -16.26 -17.41
N LEU A 377 23.89 -16.80 -18.63
CA LEU A 377 22.65 -17.34 -19.19
C LEU A 377 22.13 -18.54 -18.40
N GLN A 378 23.00 -19.48 -18.01
CA GLN A 378 22.60 -20.63 -17.20
C GLN A 378 22.05 -20.22 -15.83
N ASN A 379 22.71 -19.27 -15.17
CA ASN A 379 22.25 -18.73 -13.89
C ASN A 379 20.87 -18.08 -14.02
N LEU A 380 20.67 -17.30 -15.10
CA LEU A 380 19.40 -16.64 -15.37
C LEU A 380 18.29 -17.66 -15.67
N GLU A 381 18.58 -18.66 -16.50
CA GLU A 381 17.63 -19.74 -16.80
C GLU A 381 17.23 -20.49 -15.52
N GLN A 382 18.19 -20.80 -14.65
CA GLN A 382 17.91 -21.46 -13.38
C GLN A 382 17.03 -20.59 -12.48
N ALA A 383 17.31 -19.30 -12.38
CA ALA A 383 16.51 -18.36 -11.58
C ALA A 383 15.08 -18.21 -12.15
N PHE A 384 14.94 -18.13 -13.47
CA PHE A 384 13.63 -18.12 -14.14
C PHE A 384 12.85 -19.41 -13.88
N ARG A 385 13.48 -20.58 -13.99
CA ARG A 385 12.83 -21.88 -13.70
C ARG A 385 12.39 -21.98 -12.24
N ALA A 386 13.19 -21.47 -11.30
CA ALA A 386 12.81 -21.41 -9.90
C ALA A 386 11.56 -20.55 -9.70
N GLU A 387 11.55 -19.34 -10.26
CA GLU A 387 10.42 -18.41 -10.18
C GLU A 387 9.14 -18.99 -10.81
N VAL A 388 9.23 -19.64 -11.97
CA VAL A 388 8.08 -20.33 -12.60
C VAL A 388 7.57 -21.49 -11.73
N SER A 389 8.46 -22.19 -11.03
CA SER A 389 8.06 -23.31 -10.17
C SER A 389 7.30 -22.82 -8.95
N GLU A 390 7.72 -21.70 -8.35
CA GLU A 390 7.00 -21.07 -7.23
C GLU A 390 5.58 -20.62 -7.62
N GLN A 391 5.35 -20.24 -8.88
CA GLN A 391 4.02 -19.80 -9.34
C GLN A 391 3.05 -20.94 -9.67
N LYS A 392 3.51 -22.18 -9.82
CA LYS A 392 2.65 -23.32 -10.23
C LYS A 392 1.75 -23.83 -9.12
N ASP A 393 2.08 -23.53 -7.87
CA ASP A 393 1.32 -23.98 -6.70
C ASP A 393 0.12 -23.06 -6.42
N ASP A 394 0.03 -21.91 -7.09
CA ASP A 394 -1.08 -20.99 -6.96
C ASP A 394 -2.19 -21.34 -7.98
N GLU A 395 -3.45 -21.42 -7.55
CA GLU A 395 -4.64 -21.60 -8.40
C GLU A 395 -4.90 -20.36 -9.28
N LEU A 396 -3.99 -20.10 -10.22
CA LEU A 396 -4.04 -18.93 -11.07
C LEU A 396 -4.87 -19.21 -12.32
N GLY A 397 -5.68 -18.23 -12.71
CA GLY A 397 -6.59 -18.36 -13.85
C GLY A 397 -5.86 -18.63 -15.17
N PRO A 398 -6.58 -19.09 -16.21
CA PRO A 398 -6.00 -19.57 -17.48
C PRO A 398 -5.28 -18.48 -18.32
N GLU A 399 -5.46 -17.20 -18.03
CA GLU A 399 -4.68 -16.11 -18.65
C GLU A 399 -3.24 -16.08 -18.11
N HIS A 400 -3.07 -16.29 -16.81
CA HIS A 400 -1.78 -16.29 -16.12
C HIS A 400 -0.89 -17.43 -16.63
N GLU A 401 -1.46 -18.63 -16.69
CA GLU A 401 -0.76 -19.82 -17.21
C GLU A 401 -0.30 -19.61 -18.66
N ARG A 402 -1.15 -19.02 -19.51
CA ARG A 402 -0.80 -18.68 -20.90
C ARG A 402 0.36 -17.68 -20.97
N MET A 403 0.43 -16.71 -20.06
CA MET A 403 1.52 -15.75 -20.05
C MET A 403 2.84 -16.41 -19.63
N ILE A 404 2.85 -17.22 -18.56
CA ILE A 404 4.03 -17.99 -18.14
C ILE A 404 4.54 -18.87 -19.29
N VAL A 405 3.63 -19.60 -19.95
CA VAL A 405 3.98 -20.46 -21.09
C VAL A 405 4.62 -19.64 -22.21
N ARG A 406 4.03 -18.51 -22.58
CA ARG A 406 4.59 -17.62 -23.61
C ARG A 406 5.99 -17.12 -23.25
N LEU A 407 6.21 -16.68 -22.00
CA LEU A 407 7.52 -16.21 -21.55
C LEU A 407 8.56 -17.33 -21.58
N ARG A 408 8.18 -18.53 -21.13
CA ARG A 408 9.04 -19.72 -21.15
C ARG A 408 9.42 -20.13 -22.56
N GLU A 409 8.45 -20.20 -23.48
CA GLU A 409 8.67 -20.52 -24.88
C GLU A 409 9.54 -19.46 -25.55
N GLY A 410 9.27 -18.18 -25.32
CA GLY A 410 10.06 -17.07 -25.83
C GLY A 410 11.52 -17.12 -25.36
N MET A 411 11.75 -17.36 -24.07
CA MET A 411 13.09 -17.51 -23.51
C MET A 411 13.82 -18.71 -24.10
N THR A 412 13.16 -19.87 -24.19
CA THR A 412 13.74 -21.10 -24.75
C THR A 412 14.12 -20.91 -26.22
N ALA A 413 13.25 -20.29 -27.02
CA ALA A 413 13.51 -20.02 -28.43
C ALA A 413 14.69 -19.05 -28.63
N MET A 414 14.81 -18.01 -27.78
CA MET A 414 15.95 -17.10 -27.81
C MET A 414 17.27 -17.82 -27.49
N LEU A 415 17.28 -18.65 -26.44
CA LEU A 415 18.46 -19.43 -26.05
C LEU A 415 18.89 -20.39 -27.17
N GLN A 416 17.94 -21.13 -27.77
CA GLN A 416 18.22 -22.08 -28.86
C GLN A 416 18.79 -21.40 -30.11
N LYS A 417 18.17 -20.29 -30.55
CA LYS A 417 18.63 -19.53 -31.72
C LYS A 417 20.08 -19.06 -31.55
N GLN A 418 20.46 -18.71 -30.33
CA GLN A 418 21.78 -18.15 -30.03
C GLN A 418 22.84 -19.24 -29.88
N MET A 419 22.50 -20.39 -29.32
CA MET A 419 23.38 -21.56 -29.35
C MET A 419 23.74 -21.95 -30.79
N GLN A 420 22.76 -21.95 -31.70
CA GLN A 420 22.99 -22.22 -33.13
C GLN A 420 23.93 -21.19 -33.77
N GLN A 421 23.75 -19.89 -33.49
CA GLN A 421 24.61 -18.82 -34.02
C GLN A 421 26.04 -18.85 -33.48
N HIS A 422 26.29 -19.56 -32.38
CA HIS A 422 27.62 -19.68 -31.77
C HIS A 422 28.36 -20.95 -32.21
N GLU A 423 27.64 -21.95 -32.72
CA GLU A 423 28.19 -23.19 -33.28
C GLU A 423 28.61 -23.04 -34.75
N GLU A 424 27.99 -22.10 -35.48
CA GLU A 424 28.38 -21.61 -36.82
C GLU A 424 29.54 -20.61 -36.76
#